data_AF-A0A0B2VEV0-F1
#
_entry.id   AF-A0A0B2VEV0-F1
#
_cell.length_a   1.000
_cell.length_b   1.000
_cell.length_c   1.000
_cell.angle_alpha   90.00
_cell.angle_beta   90.00
_cell.angle_gamma   90.00
#
_symmetry.space_group_name_H-M   'P 1'
#
loop_
_entity.id
_entity.type
_entity.pdbx_description
1 polymer ?
#
loop_
_entity_poly.entity_id
_entity_poly.type
_entity_poly.pdbx_seq_one_letter_code
_entity_poly.pdbx_strand_id
1 'polypeptide(L)'
;MSFEPSMLPQILPEYYRRLFPFKPLCKWLSYSEKHFGFEHRLWVFSGRRGVHCWVADSQARKLTNVGRSAVAEYLSLISGDQKVVTIASKKGFVHPMIEDAYRLIMESGEVDKMIVEQGWLNSEQGLLPLLEGCTDVNVRNELNSIISELVSVETVEQRWQALRIKLDKIKRNEMAKDGVELCQAASSGAMNHFRGFVLQHTYPRLDVNVSTGTNHLLKSPFCIHPKTGCVAVPITLAQATHLNLETLPRVDRLMSELSKVRHDEEQTKNRKVLEYKHTSLAPFVETFEAFVSGVLNKAVK
;
A
#
# COMPACT_ATOMS: atom_id res chain seq x y z
N MET A 1 -16.94 19.97 -11.06
CA MET A 1 -15.88 20.89 -10.60
C MET A 1 -14.70 20.75 -11.55
N SER A 2 -14.19 21.86 -12.08
CA SER A 2 -12.96 21.85 -12.88
C SER A 2 -11.76 21.56 -11.99
N PHE A 3 -10.89 20.65 -12.43
CA PHE A 3 -9.65 20.31 -11.73
C PHE A 3 -8.70 21.52 -11.69
N GLU A 4 -8.27 21.90 -10.49
CA GLU A 4 -7.33 23.00 -10.21
C GLU A 4 -5.94 22.42 -9.86
N PRO A 5 -4.95 22.47 -10.76
CA PRO A 5 -3.60 21.93 -10.51
C PRO A 5 -2.87 22.60 -9.35
N SER A 6 -3.30 23.81 -8.98
CA SER A 6 -2.78 24.59 -7.85
C SER A 6 -3.04 23.92 -6.48
N MET A 7 -4.08 23.10 -6.39
CA MET A 7 -4.46 22.40 -5.15
C MET A 7 -3.67 21.10 -4.93
N LEU A 8 -2.99 20.59 -5.95
CA LEU A 8 -2.23 19.33 -5.89
C LEU A 8 -1.25 19.27 -4.71
N PRO A 9 -0.47 20.32 -4.37
CA PRO A 9 0.45 20.28 -3.23
C PRO A 9 -0.21 20.18 -1.86
N GLN A 10 -1.49 20.57 -1.73
CA GLN A 10 -2.29 20.49 -0.50
C GLN A 10 -3.11 19.20 -0.43
N ILE A 11 -3.65 18.77 -1.57
CA ILE A 11 -4.43 17.53 -1.67
C ILE A 11 -3.51 16.31 -1.69
N LEU A 12 -2.31 16.37 -2.27
CA LEU A 12 -1.38 15.21 -2.31
C LEU A 12 -1.01 14.72 -0.91
N PRO A 13 -0.65 15.55 0.07
CA PRO A 13 -0.46 15.11 1.46
C PRO A 13 -1.68 14.40 2.02
N GLU A 14 -2.89 14.92 1.78
CA GLU A 14 -4.13 14.31 2.25
C GLU A 14 -4.46 12.99 1.54
N TYR A 15 -4.25 12.95 0.23
CA TYR A 15 -4.35 11.78 -0.63
C TYR A 15 -3.35 10.70 -0.22
N TYR A 16 -2.08 11.04 0.06
CA TYR A 16 -1.09 10.06 0.53
C TYR A 16 -1.28 9.67 1.99
N ARG A 17 -1.86 10.54 2.82
CA ARG A 17 -2.18 10.28 4.23
C ARG A 17 -3.41 9.39 4.39
N ARG A 18 -4.36 9.44 3.44
CA ARG A 18 -5.65 8.74 3.52
C ARG A 18 -5.86 7.61 2.48
N LEU A 19 -5.21 7.67 1.31
CA LEU A 19 -5.40 6.71 0.21
C LEU A 19 -4.19 5.90 -0.19
N PHE A 20 -3.00 6.16 0.37
CA PHE A 20 -1.94 5.20 0.17
C PHE A 20 -2.28 3.98 1.03
N PRO A 21 -2.55 2.79 0.46
CA PRO A 21 -2.94 1.63 1.22
C PRO A 21 -1.69 1.03 1.85
N PHE A 22 -1.05 1.79 2.74
CA PHE A 22 0.23 1.50 3.32
C PHE A 22 0.19 0.18 4.10
N LYS A 23 -0.92 -0.06 4.80
CA LYS A 23 -1.23 -1.30 5.49
C LYS A 23 -1.38 -2.49 4.52
N PRO A 24 -2.29 -2.48 3.52
CA PRO A 24 -2.33 -3.54 2.51
C PRO A 24 -1.01 -3.75 1.78
N LEU A 25 -0.28 -2.67 1.48
CA LEU A 25 1.01 -2.70 0.79
C LEU A 25 2.07 -3.43 1.60
N CYS A 26 2.31 -2.99 2.83
CA CYS A 26 3.32 -3.60 3.68
C CYS A 26 2.92 -5.01 4.11
N LYS A 27 1.63 -5.28 4.33
CA LYS A 27 1.11 -6.64 4.58
C LYS A 27 1.34 -7.53 3.36
N TRP A 28 0.99 -7.08 2.16
CA TRP A 28 1.16 -7.83 0.92
C TRP A 28 2.64 -8.07 0.59
N LEU A 29 3.50 -7.05 0.67
CA LEU A 29 4.94 -7.25 0.44
C LEU A 29 5.62 -8.08 1.54
N SER A 30 4.98 -8.27 2.69
CA SER A 30 5.42 -9.23 3.70
C SER A 30 5.13 -10.68 3.32
N TYR A 31 4.24 -10.94 2.34
CA TYR A 31 4.06 -12.27 1.74
C TYR A 31 5.21 -12.66 0.80
N SER A 32 6.20 -11.79 0.58
CA SER A 32 7.49 -12.24 0.05
C SER A 32 8.10 -13.37 0.89
N GLU A 33 7.70 -13.54 2.14
CA GLU A 33 8.01 -14.73 2.94
C GLU A 33 7.37 -16.00 2.39
N LYS A 34 6.07 -15.97 2.07
CA LYS A 34 5.33 -17.12 1.51
C LYS A 34 5.80 -17.46 0.10
N HIS A 35 6.15 -16.45 -0.71
CA HIS A 35 6.49 -16.65 -2.12
C HIS A 35 7.99 -16.82 -2.37
N PHE A 36 8.84 -16.13 -1.61
CA PHE A 36 10.30 -16.09 -1.81
C PHE A 36 11.11 -16.49 -0.58
N GLY A 37 10.50 -16.67 0.59
CA GLY A 37 11.20 -16.99 1.83
C GLY A 37 12.12 -15.88 2.36
N PHE A 38 11.92 -14.63 1.93
CA PHE A 38 12.66 -13.50 2.49
C PHE A 38 12.09 -13.15 3.84
N GLU A 39 12.87 -13.18 4.91
CA GLU A 39 12.40 -12.93 6.29
C GLU A 39 12.82 -11.54 6.80
N HIS A 40 14.00 -11.07 6.42
CA HIS A 40 14.59 -9.85 6.97
C HIS A 40 14.26 -8.64 6.10
N ARG A 41 13.11 -8.03 6.38
CA ARG A 41 12.57 -6.88 5.62
C ARG A 41 12.49 -5.64 6.49
N LEU A 42 13.16 -4.56 6.09
CA LEU A 42 13.09 -3.26 6.74
C LEU A 42 12.32 -2.27 5.86
N TRP A 43 11.15 -1.86 6.33
CA TRP A 43 10.40 -0.77 5.72
C TRP A 43 10.89 0.57 6.26
N VAL A 44 11.06 1.55 5.36
CA VAL A 44 11.59 2.87 5.71
C VAL A 44 10.73 3.93 5.05
N PHE A 45 10.20 4.86 5.83
CA PHE A 45 9.55 6.05 5.28
C PHE A 45 10.57 6.90 4.51
N SER A 46 10.26 7.30 3.28
CA SER A 46 11.22 8.04 2.42
C SER A 46 11.50 9.48 2.86
N GLY A 47 10.76 9.97 3.86
CA GLY A 47 10.80 11.34 4.37
C GLY A 47 9.79 12.29 3.71
N ARG A 48 8.97 11.82 2.76
CA ARG A 48 7.91 12.65 2.13
C ARG A 48 6.60 11.90 1.86
N ARG A 49 6.56 11.01 0.87
CA ARG A 49 5.29 10.48 0.32
C ARG A 49 5.34 9.03 -0.17
N GLY A 50 6.34 8.28 0.28
CA GLY A 50 6.57 6.92 -0.17
C GLY A 50 7.42 6.15 0.81
N VAL A 51 7.64 4.88 0.53
CA VAL A 51 8.40 3.97 1.39
C VAL A 51 9.40 3.17 0.58
N HIS A 52 10.48 2.78 1.24
CA HIS A 52 11.49 1.87 0.70
C HIS A 52 11.45 0.56 1.50
N CYS A 53 11.72 -0.55 0.83
CA CYS A 53 11.89 -1.85 1.49
C CYS A 53 13.33 -2.33 1.25
N TRP A 54 14.02 -2.66 2.34
CA TRP A 54 15.33 -3.29 2.29
C TRP A 54 15.18 -4.76 2.68
N VAL A 55 15.53 -5.67 1.77
CA VAL A 55 15.56 -7.11 2.04
C VAL A 55 17.01 -7.53 2.33
N ALA A 56 17.29 -7.92 3.56
CA ALA A 56 18.65 -8.18 4.04
C ALA A 56 19.03 -9.66 4.06
N ASP A 57 18.13 -10.58 3.70
CA ASP A 57 18.42 -12.01 3.60
C ASP A 57 19.63 -12.29 2.70
N SER A 58 20.48 -13.24 3.11
CA SER A 58 21.68 -13.62 2.36
C SER A 58 21.36 -14.02 0.91
N GLN A 59 20.29 -14.80 0.72
CA GLN A 59 19.81 -15.20 -0.61
C GLN A 59 19.37 -14.00 -1.45
N ALA A 60 18.68 -13.02 -0.87
CA ALA A 60 18.24 -11.81 -1.57
C ALA A 60 19.42 -10.94 -1.98
N ARG A 61 20.42 -10.77 -1.10
CA ARG A 61 21.63 -10.00 -1.39
C ARG A 61 22.45 -10.59 -2.53
N LYS A 62 22.46 -11.92 -2.68
CA LYS A 62 23.19 -12.66 -3.72
C LYS A 62 22.45 -12.77 -5.05
N LEU A 63 21.22 -12.26 -5.18
CA LEU A 63 20.50 -12.28 -6.44
C LEU A 63 21.25 -11.49 -7.52
N THR A 64 21.40 -12.12 -8.69
CA THR A 64 21.85 -11.46 -9.92
C THR A 64 20.80 -10.45 -10.40
N ASN A 65 21.18 -9.57 -11.34
CA ASN A 65 20.22 -8.65 -11.95
C ASN A 65 19.01 -9.40 -12.56
N VAL A 66 19.23 -10.58 -13.14
CA VAL A 66 18.14 -11.42 -13.68
C VAL A 66 17.20 -11.90 -12.57
N GLY A 67 17.74 -12.40 -11.46
CA GLY A 67 16.93 -12.83 -10.31
C GLY A 67 16.16 -11.67 -9.68
N ARG A 68 16.79 -10.49 -9.61
CA ARG A 68 16.16 -9.25 -9.13
C ARG A 68 15.01 -8.79 -10.03
N SER A 69 15.22 -8.77 -11.34
CA SER A 69 14.17 -8.45 -12.31
C SER A 69 13.00 -9.42 -12.20
N ALA A 70 13.26 -10.73 -12.11
CA ALA A 70 12.22 -11.74 -11.97
C ALA A 70 11.36 -11.53 -10.71
N VAL A 71 11.96 -11.19 -9.57
CA VAL A 71 11.23 -10.85 -8.34
C VAL A 71 10.41 -9.57 -8.52
N ALA A 72 11.02 -8.51 -9.07
CA ALA A 72 10.34 -7.22 -9.26
C ALA A 72 9.17 -7.32 -10.24
N GLU A 73 9.34 -8.04 -11.35
CA GLU A 73 8.30 -8.30 -12.35
C GLU A 73 7.18 -9.18 -11.79
N TYR A 74 7.53 -10.24 -11.04
CA TYR A 74 6.53 -11.08 -10.36
C TYR A 74 5.62 -10.25 -9.44
N LEU A 75 6.19 -9.29 -8.72
CA LEU A 75 5.47 -8.41 -7.80
C LEU A 75 4.76 -7.23 -8.51
N SER A 76 5.04 -6.97 -9.79
CA SER A 76 4.50 -5.83 -10.53
C SER A 76 3.25 -6.21 -11.32
N LEU A 77 2.08 -5.91 -10.77
CA LEU A 77 0.80 -6.12 -11.47
C LEU A 77 0.40 -4.94 -12.36
N ILE A 78 0.93 -3.74 -12.09
CA ILE A 78 0.61 -2.52 -12.81
C ILE A 78 1.84 -2.14 -13.64
N SER A 79 1.70 -2.14 -14.97
CA SER A 79 2.78 -1.78 -15.89
C SER A 79 2.32 -0.77 -16.93
N GLY A 80 3.07 0.32 -17.09
CA GLY A 80 2.90 1.30 -18.18
C GLY A 80 1.52 1.97 -18.23
N ASP A 81 0.97 2.06 -19.45
CA ASP A 81 -0.29 2.74 -19.81
C ASP A 81 -1.55 1.87 -19.62
N GLN A 82 -1.44 0.72 -18.96
CA GLN A 82 -2.59 -0.16 -18.74
C GLN A 82 -3.64 0.54 -17.86
N LYS A 83 -4.87 0.63 -18.39
CA LYS A 83 -6.02 1.20 -17.66
C LYS A 83 -6.64 0.23 -16.66
N VAL A 84 -6.37 -1.07 -16.78
CA VAL A 84 -6.89 -2.11 -15.89
C VAL A 84 -5.87 -3.24 -15.79
N VAL A 85 -5.73 -3.83 -14.59
CA VAL A 85 -4.82 -4.96 -14.36
C VAL A 85 -5.38 -6.20 -15.06
N THR A 86 -4.54 -6.91 -15.81
CA THR A 86 -4.91 -8.18 -16.43
C THR A 86 -4.99 -9.27 -15.36
N ILE A 87 -6.20 -9.81 -15.16
CA ILE A 87 -6.45 -10.77 -14.07
C ILE A 87 -6.25 -12.22 -14.48
N ALA A 88 -6.73 -12.59 -15.67
CA ALA A 88 -6.77 -13.96 -16.13
C ALA A 88 -6.01 -14.13 -17.43
N SER A 89 -5.40 -15.30 -17.62
CA SER A 89 -4.90 -15.73 -18.93
C SER A 89 -6.06 -15.93 -19.91
N LYS A 90 -5.75 -16.07 -21.21
CA LYS A 90 -6.75 -16.42 -22.25
C LYS A 90 -7.55 -17.69 -21.95
N LYS A 91 -7.01 -18.60 -21.12
CA LYS A 91 -7.67 -19.84 -20.69
C LYS A 91 -8.48 -19.67 -19.39
N GLY A 92 -8.63 -18.44 -18.89
CA GLY A 92 -9.38 -18.15 -17.66
C GLY A 92 -8.62 -18.42 -16.35
N PHE A 93 -7.38 -18.92 -16.41
CA PHE A 93 -6.56 -19.13 -15.21
C PHE A 93 -6.19 -17.78 -14.57
N VAL A 94 -6.46 -17.63 -13.28
CA VAL A 94 -6.06 -16.50 -12.45
C VAL A 94 -4.89 -16.92 -11.57
N HIS A 95 -3.82 -16.13 -11.59
CA HIS A 95 -2.62 -16.46 -10.82
C HIS A 95 -2.88 -16.33 -9.30
N PRO A 96 -2.43 -17.27 -8.44
CA PRO A 96 -2.69 -17.25 -7.00
C PRO A 96 -2.27 -15.96 -6.30
N MET A 97 -1.16 -15.34 -6.74
CA MET A 97 -0.72 -14.05 -6.19
C MET A 97 -1.73 -12.91 -6.45
N ILE A 98 -2.41 -12.91 -7.60
CA ILE A 98 -3.46 -11.93 -7.92
C ILE A 98 -4.67 -12.14 -7.00
N GLU A 99 -5.02 -13.41 -6.74
CA GLU A 99 -6.11 -13.75 -5.82
C GLU A 99 -5.79 -13.34 -4.38
N ASP A 100 -4.58 -13.67 -3.90
CA ASP A 100 -4.10 -13.30 -2.57
C ASP A 100 -4.03 -11.76 -2.42
N ALA A 101 -3.53 -11.04 -3.42
CA ALA A 101 -3.47 -9.58 -3.42
C ALA A 101 -4.86 -8.95 -3.34
N TYR A 102 -5.78 -9.37 -4.23
CA TYR A 102 -7.15 -8.85 -4.25
C TYR A 102 -7.87 -9.13 -2.93
N ARG A 103 -7.74 -10.35 -2.40
CA ARG A 103 -8.35 -10.74 -1.12
C ARG A 103 -7.86 -9.88 0.03
N LEU A 104 -6.54 -9.72 0.16
CA LEU A 104 -5.96 -8.90 1.23
C LEU A 104 -6.40 -7.44 1.17
N ILE A 105 -6.51 -6.89 -0.04
CA ILE A 105 -6.98 -5.52 -0.26
C ILE A 105 -8.45 -5.39 0.13
N MET A 106 -9.33 -6.28 -0.36
CA MET A 106 -10.77 -6.22 -0.08
C MET A 106 -11.08 -6.48 1.41
N GLU A 107 -10.42 -7.45 2.05
CA GLU A 107 -10.62 -7.77 3.48
C GLU A 107 -10.02 -6.72 4.43
N SER A 108 -9.19 -5.80 3.93
CA SER A 108 -8.56 -4.77 4.79
C SER A 108 -9.53 -3.71 5.30
N GLY A 109 -10.69 -3.55 4.63
CA GLY A 109 -11.64 -2.46 4.83
C GLY A 109 -11.16 -1.10 4.29
N GLU A 110 -9.93 -0.98 3.78
CA GLU A 110 -9.44 0.30 3.27
C GLU A 110 -10.11 0.68 1.94
N VAL A 111 -10.44 -0.29 1.07
CA VAL A 111 -11.15 -0.02 -0.19
C VAL A 111 -12.52 0.61 0.07
N ASP A 112 -13.25 0.10 1.06
CA ASP A 112 -14.57 0.62 1.44
C ASP A 112 -14.48 2.11 1.80
N LYS A 113 -13.44 2.51 2.56
CA LYS A 113 -13.18 3.92 2.88
C LYS A 113 -12.73 4.72 1.66
N MET A 114 -11.79 4.19 0.88
CA MET A 114 -11.25 4.87 -0.32
C MET A 114 -12.36 5.22 -1.31
N ILE A 115 -13.31 4.31 -1.52
CA ILE A 115 -14.45 4.49 -2.42
C ILE A 115 -15.29 5.72 -2.02
N VAL A 116 -15.56 5.87 -0.73
CA VAL A 116 -16.32 7.01 -0.17
C VAL A 116 -15.48 8.29 -0.26
N GLU A 117 -14.23 8.23 0.18
CA GLU A 117 -13.34 9.40 0.25
C GLU A 117 -12.99 9.99 -1.13
N GLN A 118 -12.90 9.16 -2.17
CA GLN A 118 -12.64 9.63 -3.54
C GLN A 118 -13.91 10.01 -4.29
N GLY A 119 -15.08 9.75 -3.70
CA GLY A 119 -16.35 10.01 -4.34
C GLY A 119 -16.57 9.21 -5.62
N TRP A 120 -15.95 8.03 -5.76
CA TRP A 120 -16.05 7.22 -6.98
C TRP A 120 -17.50 6.79 -7.27
N LEU A 121 -18.38 6.67 -6.28
CA LEU A 121 -19.78 6.25 -6.53
C LEU A 121 -20.77 7.38 -6.28
N ASN A 122 -20.33 8.64 -6.27
CA ASN A 122 -21.19 9.78 -5.97
C ASN A 122 -22.18 10.08 -7.11
N SER A 123 -21.82 9.77 -8.35
CA SER A 123 -22.66 9.96 -9.52
C SER A 123 -22.41 8.87 -10.57
N GLU A 124 -23.25 8.86 -11.61
CA GLU A 124 -23.03 8.02 -12.79
C GLU A 124 -21.65 8.25 -13.41
N GLN A 125 -21.19 9.50 -13.50
CA GLN A 125 -19.84 9.83 -13.99
C GLN A 125 -18.73 9.22 -13.11
N GLY A 126 -18.96 9.14 -11.80
CA GLY A 126 -18.03 8.47 -10.88
C GLY A 126 -17.91 6.96 -11.14
N LEU A 127 -18.97 6.32 -11.66
CA LEU A 127 -19.01 4.90 -11.97
C LEU A 127 -18.35 4.56 -13.32
N LEU A 128 -18.22 5.52 -14.23
CA LEU A 128 -17.62 5.30 -15.56
C LEU A 128 -16.19 4.74 -15.56
N PRO A 129 -15.28 5.09 -14.62
CA PRO A 129 -13.99 4.44 -14.45
C PRO A 129 -14.06 2.90 -14.36
N LEU A 130 -15.16 2.32 -13.89
CA LEU A 130 -15.35 0.85 -13.87
C LEU A 130 -15.32 0.25 -15.29
N LEU A 131 -15.67 1.03 -16.31
CA LEU A 131 -15.68 0.61 -17.72
C LEU A 131 -14.32 0.83 -18.40
N GLU A 132 -13.36 1.46 -17.74
CA GLU A 132 -12.04 1.71 -18.32
C GLU A 132 -11.29 0.40 -18.55
N GLY A 133 -10.63 0.29 -19.71
CA GLY A 133 -9.89 -0.91 -20.09
C GLY A 133 -10.74 -2.13 -20.42
N CYS A 134 -12.08 -2.08 -20.29
CA CYS A 134 -12.97 -3.17 -20.67
C CYS A 134 -13.09 -3.25 -22.20
N THR A 135 -12.49 -4.27 -22.80
CA THR A 135 -12.46 -4.50 -24.25
C THR A 135 -13.53 -5.49 -24.72
N ASP A 136 -14.02 -6.36 -23.83
CA ASP A 136 -15.08 -7.31 -24.14
C ASP A 136 -16.45 -6.59 -24.12
N VAL A 137 -17.14 -6.61 -25.25
CA VAL A 137 -18.42 -5.91 -25.44
C VAL A 137 -19.52 -6.48 -24.54
N ASN A 138 -19.54 -7.80 -24.31
CA ASN A 138 -20.55 -8.44 -23.47
C ASN A 138 -20.34 -8.05 -22.01
N VAL A 139 -19.10 -8.11 -21.53
CA VAL A 139 -18.75 -7.66 -20.18
C VAL A 139 -19.04 -6.18 -20.01
N ARG A 140 -18.72 -5.35 -21.01
CA ARG A 140 -19.00 -3.91 -20.98
C ARG A 140 -20.50 -3.62 -20.88
N ASN A 141 -21.33 -4.32 -21.66
CA ASN A 141 -22.78 -4.15 -21.64
C ASN A 141 -23.38 -4.60 -20.29
N GLU A 142 -22.89 -5.70 -19.75
CA GLU A 142 -23.28 -6.17 -18.41
C GLU A 142 -22.93 -5.14 -17.33
N LEU A 143 -21.69 -4.61 -17.35
CA LEU A 143 -21.27 -3.56 -16.41
C LEU A 143 -22.10 -2.28 -16.56
N ASN A 144 -22.45 -1.88 -17.79
CA ASN A 144 -23.35 -0.74 -18.01
C ASN A 144 -24.72 -0.96 -17.36
N SER A 145 -25.32 -2.16 -17.53
CA SER A 145 -26.58 -2.50 -16.88
C SER A 145 -26.48 -2.38 -15.35
N ILE A 146 -25.41 -2.93 -14.78
CA ILE A 146 -25.15 -2.85 -13.33
C ILE A 146 -25.01 -1.39 -12.90
N ILE A 147 -24.27 -0.56 -13.65
CA ILE A 147 -24.10 0.86 -13.35
C ILE A 147 -25.45 1.59 -13.36
N SER A 148 -26.28 1.37 -14.39
CA SER A 148 -27.61 1.99 -14.48
C SER A 148 -28.52 1.62 -13.32
N GLU A 149 -28.47 0.36 -12.85
CA GLU A 149 -29.21 -0.08 -11.65
C GLU A 149 -28.73 0.67 -10.39
N LEU A 150 -27.42 0.89 -10.25
CA LEU A 150 -26.83 1.52 -9.07
C LEU A 150 -27.10 3.03 -8.98
N VAL A 151 -27.40 3.71 -10.09
CA VAL A 151 -27.73 5.14 -10.09
C VAL A 151 -28.97 5.43 -9.23
N SER A 152 -29.93 4.50 -9.18
CA SER A 152 -31.14 4.63 -8.36
C SER A 152 -30.92 4.43 -6.85
N VAL A 153 -29.75 3.94 -6.43
CA VAL A 153 -29.44 3.71 -5.02
C VAL A 153 -29.04 5.03 -4.36
N GLU A 154 -29.57 5.31 -3.16
CA GLU A 154 -29.51 6.63 -2.55
C GLU A 154 -28.11 6.98 -2.00
N THR A 155 -27.48 6.07 -1.24
CA THR A 155 -26.18 6.35 -0.59
C THR A 155 -25.01 5.68 -1.30
N VAL A 156 -23.82 6.28 -1.16
CA VAL A 156 -22.54 5.78 -1.71
C VAL A 156 -22.20 4.41 -1.12
N GLU A 157 -22.44 4.25 0.18
CA GLU A 157 -22.20 3.01 0.92
C GLU A 157 -23.11 1.89 0.39
N GLN A 158 -24.40 2.18 0.18
CA GLN A 158 -25.34 1.22 -0.38
C GLN A 158 -24.98 0.86 -1.82
N ARG A 159 -24.59 1.85 -2.65
CA ARG A 159 -24.09 1.62 -4.02
C ARG A 159 -22.89 0.69 -4.01
N TRP A 160 -21.93 0.93 -3.12
CA TRP A 160 -20.74 0.09 -2.99
C TRP A 160 -21.08 -1.34 -2.58
N GLN A 161 -21.95 -1.52 -1.57
CA GLN A 161 -22.37 -2.85 -1.16
C GLN A 161 -23.12 -3.59 -2.26
N ALA A 162 -24.04 -2.92 -2.97
CA ALA A 162 -24.76 -3.51 -4.10
C ALA A 162 -23.82 -3.91 -5.25
N LEU A 163 -22.82 -3.08 -5.56
CA LEU A 163 -21.78 -3.39 -6.53
C LEU A 163 -20.98 -4.64 -6.12
N ARG A 164 -20.56 -4.71 -4.85
CA ARG A 164 -19.83 -5.88 -4.31
C ARG A 164 -20.70 -7.14 -4.32
N ILE A 165 -21.97 -7.06 -3.97
CA ILE A 165 -22.89 -8.20 -4.02
C ILE A 165 -22.96 -8.79 -5.44
N LYS A 166 -22.90 -7.97 -6.49
CA LYS A 166 -22.93 -8.45 -7.88
C LYS A 166 -21.57 -8.95 -8.38
N LEU A 167 -20.47 -8.26 -8.04
CA LEU A 167 -19.16 -8.43 -8.69
C LEU A 167 -18.04 -9.02 -7.81
N ASP A 168 -18.18 -9.02 -6.48
CA ASP A 168 -17.16 -9.49 -5.53
C ASP A 168 -17.49 -10.88 -4.97
N LYS A 169 -16.73 -11.89 -5.41
CA LYS A 169 -16.88 -13.27 -4.89
C LYS A 169 -16.66 -13.35 -3.37
N ILE A 170 -15.78 -12.52 -2.80
CA ILE A 170 -15.48 -12.55 -1.37
C ILE A 170 -16.71 -12.12 -0.59
N LYS A 171 -17.30 -10.98 -0.95
CA LYS A 171 -18.53 -10.48 -0.30
C LYS A 171 -19.69 -11.44 -0.44
N ARG A 172 -19.88 -12.03 -1.63
CA ARG A 172 -20.93 -13.04 -1.84
C ARG A 172 -20.74 -14.27 -0.95
N ASN A 173 -19.51 -14.78 -0.84
CA ASN A 173 -19.21 -15.93 0.01
C ASN A 173 -19.40 -15.62 1.51
N GLU A 174 -19.09 -14.39 1.94
CA GLU A 174 -19.36 -13.91 3.30
C GLU A 174 -20.87 -13.92 3.58
N MET A 175 -21.67 -13.27 2.74
CA MET A 175 -23.13 -13.17 2.91
C MET A 175 -23.84 -14.51 2.81
N ALA A 176 -23.37 -15.41 1.94
CA ALA A 176 -23.91 -16.76 1.84
C ALA A 176 -23.68 -17.58 3.11
N LYS A 177 -22.55 -17.38 3.81
CA LYS A 177 -22.29 -18.02 5.11
C LYS A 177 -23.24 -17.51 6.20
N ASP A 178 -23.64 -16.24 6.10
CA ASP A 178 -24.62 -15.61 7.00
C ASP A 178 -26.07 -15.98 6.64
N GLY A 179 -26.28 -16.85 5.66
CA GLY A 179 -27.61 -17.33 5.25
C GLY A 179 -28.43 -16.32 4.42
N VAL A 180 -27.78 -15.28 3.87
CA VAL A 180 -28.47 -14.27 3.06
C VAL A 180 -28.75 -14.81 1.65
N GLU A 181 -29.99 -14.72 1.20
CA GLU A 181 -30.37 -15.03 -0.17
C GLU A 181 -29.79 -13.98 -1.14
N LEU A 182 -29.01 -14.42 -2.12
CA LEU A 182 -28.28 -13.54 -3.03
C LEU A 182 -28.94 -13.46 -4.40
N CYS A 183 -28.93 -12.26 -4.98
CA CYS A 183 -29.29 -12.07 -6.38
C CYS A 183 -28.32 -12.79 -7.33
N GLN A 184 -28.69 -12.89 -8.61
CA GLN A 184 -27.84 -13.49 -9.63
C GLN A 184 -26.45 -12.81 -9.66
N ALA A 185 -25.40 -13.64 -9.66
CA ALA A 185 -24.03 -13.16 -9.78
C ALA A 185 -23.76 -12.64 -11.20
N ALA A 186 -22.88 -11.65 -11.31
CA ALA A 186 -22.34 -11.24 -12.59
C ALA A 186 -21.51 -12.36 -13.22
N SER A 187 -21.29 -12.26 -14.54
CA SER A 187 -20.44 -13.20 -15.28
C SER A 187 -19.01 -13.24 -14.72
N SER A 188 -18.31 -14.34 -14.93
CA SER A 188 -16.90 -14.45 -14.54
C SER A 188 -16.02 -13.37 -15.20
N GLY A 189 -16.38 -12.93 -16.41
CA GLY A 189 -15.71 -11.84 -17.12
C GLY A 189 -15.87 -10.51 -16.38
N ALA A 190 -17.10 -10.14 -16.00
CA ALA A 190 -17.36 -8.92 -15.24
C ALA A 190 -16.72 -8.94 -13.85
N MET A 191 -16.76 -10.07 -13.14
CA MET A 191 -16.08 -10.22 -11.84
C MET A 191 -14.56 -10.07 -11.96
N ASN A 192 -13.95 -10.64 -13.01
CA ASN A 192 -12.52 -10.48 -13.26
C ASN A 192 -12.17 -9.05 -13.67
N HIS A 193 -13.00 -8.38 -14.48
CA HIS A 193 -12.81 -6.99 -14.82
C HIS A 193 -12.86 -6.09 -13.57
N PHE A 194 -13.86 -6.29 -12.71
CA PHE A 194 -13.98 -5.59 -11.42
C PHE A 194 -12.75 -5.83 -10.53
N ARG A 195 -12.25 -7.07 -10.46
CA ARG A 195 -11.00 -7.39 -9.76
C ARG A 195 -9.82 -6.60 -10.32
N GLY A 196 -9.71 -6.52 -11.65
CA GLY A 196 -8.68 -5.73 -12.35
C GLY A 196 -8.77 -4.25 -12.05
N PHE A 197 -9.99 -3.71 -12.02
CA PHE A 197 -10.27 -2.33 -11.68
C PHE A 197 -9.83 -2.00 -10.24
N VAL A 198 -10.22 -2.82 -9.27
CA VAL A 198 -9.81 -2.63 -7.86
C VAL A 198 -8.29 -2.66 -7.75
N LEU A 199 -7.63 -3.67 -8.32
CA LEU A 199 -6.17 -3.77 -8.26
C LEU A 199 -5.49 -2.58 -8.95
N GLN A 200 -5.97 -2.12 -10.11
CA GLN A 200 -5.39 -0.95 -10.78
C GLN A 200 -5.34 0.30 -9.88
N HIS A 201 -6.34 0.48 -9.03
CA HIS A 201 -6.47 1.69 -8.21
C HIS A 201 -5.85 1.56 -6.82
N THR A 202 -5.70 0.33 -6.31
CA THR A 202 -5.33 0.08 -4.91
C THR A 202 -4.04 -0.72 -4.75
N TYR A 203 -3.62 -1.46 -5.78
CA TYR A 203 -2.39 -2.23 -5.73
C TYR A 203 -1.17 -1.31 -5.84
N PRO A 204 -0.05 -1.61 -5.14
CA PRO A 204 1.15 -0.80 -5.24
C PRO A 204 1.74 -0.73 -6.64
N ARG A 205 2.16 0.48 -7.00
CA ARG A 205 3.05 0.71 -8.13
C ARG A 205 4.48 0.61 -7.63
N LEU A 206 5.21 -0.39 -8.12
CA LEU A 206 6.63 -0.58 -7.83
C LEU A 206 7.46 0.17 -8.85
N ASP A 207 8.45 0.94 -8.39
CA ASP A 207 9.50 1.43 -9.27
C ASP A 207 10.45 0.27 -9.56
N VAL A 208 10.17 -0.49 -10.63
CA VAL A 208 10.91 -1.70 -10.96
C VAL A 208 12.39 -1.40 -11.21
N ASN A 209 12.71 -0.24 -11.78
CA ASN A 209 14.08 0.14 -12.13
C ASN A 209 15.00 0.27 -10.90
N VAL A 210 14.46 0.63 -9.74
CA VAL A 210 15.27 0.68 -8.50
C VAL A 210 15.59 -0.71 -7.94
N SER A 211 14.91 -1.75 -8.44
CA SER A 211 15.01 -3.11 -7.93
C SER A 211 15.87 -4.03 -8.79
N THR A 212 16.09 -3.72 -10.08
CA THR A 212 16.76 -4.63 -11.04
C THR A 212 18.29 -4.64 -10.91
N GLY A 213 18.93 -3.48 -10.77
CA GLY A 213 20.39 -3.37 -10.75
C GLY A 213 20.99 -3.52 -9.36
N THR A 214 22.04 -4.33 -9.21
CA THR A 214 22.80 -4.44 -7.95
C THR A 214 23.48 -3.15 -7.52
N ASN A 215 23.78 -2.24 -8.45
CA ASN A 215 24.52 -1.00 -8.20
C ASN A 215 23.58 0.21 -8.03
N HIS A 216 22.27 0.00 -7.94
CA HIS A 216 21.32 1.07 -7.74
C HIS A 216 21.50 1.71 -6.36
N LEU A 217 21.66 3.04 -6.33
CA LEU A 217 21.82 3.78 -5.08
C LEU A 217 20.45 4.15 -4.51
N LEU A 218 20.21 3.80 -3.25
CA LEU A 218 18.98 4.12 -2.53
C LEU A 218 19.30 4.95 -1.28
N LYS A 219 18.39 5.86 -0.92
CA LYS A 219 18.53 6.73 0.26
C LYS A 219 18.65 5.88 1.53
N SER A 220 19.70 6.12 2.32
CA SER A 220 19.91 5.47 3.61
C SER A 220 18.75 5.73 4.59
N PRO A 221 18.40 4.75 5.44
CA PRO A 221 17.61 5.01 6.64
C PRO A 221 18.21 6.17 7.45
N PHE A 222 17.34 6.89 8.15
CA PHE A 222 17.64 8.05 8.99
C PHE A 222 18.16 9.32 8.28
N CYS A 223 18.30 9.32 6.94
CA CYS A 223 18.56 10.56 6.21
C CYS A 223 17.43 11.60 6.40
N ILE A 224 17.79 12.87 6.47
CA ILE A 224 16.84 13.99 6.48
C ILE A 224 16.38 14.27 5.05
N HIS A 225 15.07 14.35 4.82
CA HIS A 225 14.55 14.79 3.53
C HIS A 225 14.64 16.32 3.42
N PRO A 226 15.36 16.87 2.42
CA PRO A 226 15.78 18.27 2.41
C PRO A 226 14.62 19.28 2.40
N LYS A 227 13.48 18.94 1.77
CA LYS A 227 12.33 19.85 1.67
C LYS A 227 11.35 19.77 2.85
N THR A 228 11.32 18.65 3.57
CA THR A 228 10.32 18.42 4.63
C THR A 228 10.95 18.46 6.03
N GLY A 229 12.28 18.29 6.10
CA GLY A 229 12.99 18.11 7.36
C GLY A 229 12.70 16.77 8.05
N CYS A 230 11.82 15.93 7.49
CA CYS A 230 11.47 14.64 8.08
C CYS A 230 12.62 13.65 7.98
N VAL A 231 12.80 12.88 9.05
CA VAL A 231 13.76 11.76 9.11
C VAL A 231 13.18 10.57 8.34
N ALA A 232 14.02 9.90 7.54
CA ALA A 232 13.66 8.65 6.86
C ALA A 232 13.63 7.47 7.86
N VAL A 233 12.58 7.40 8.66
CA VAL A 233 12.50 6.46 9.79
C VAL A 233 12.13 5.03 9.37
N PRO A 234 12.77 4.00 9.96
CA PRO A 234 12.30 2.62 9.87
C PRO A 234 10.96 2.43 10.54
N ILE A 235 10.09 1.60 9.95
CA ILE A 235 8.72 1.37 10.42
C ILE A 235 8.38 -0.12 10.34
N THR A 236 7.71 -0.63 11.37
CA THR A 236 7.11 -1.96 11.39
C THR A 236 5.75 -1.97 10.70
N LEU A 237 5.22 -3.15 10.39
CA LEU A 237 3.85 -3.32 9.88
C LEU A 237 2.78 -2.79 10.84
N ALA A 238 3.01 -2.93 12.15
CA ALA A 238 2.11 -2.45 13.18
C ALA A 238 2.12 -0.90 13.22
N GLN A 239 3.30 -0.29 13.27
CA GLN A 239 3.45 1.18 13.22
C GLN A 239 2.89 1.75 11.93
N ALA A 240 3.04 1.04 10.81
CA ALA A 240 2.51 1.43 9.52
C ALA A 240 0.99 1.64 9.52
N THR A 241 0.26 0.84 10.28
CA THR A 241 -1.21 0.90 10.33
C THR A 241 -1.73 2.17 11.00
N HIS A 242 -0.92 2.79 11.87
CA HIS A 242 -1.31 3.97 12.65
C HIS A 242 -0.38 5.16 12.41
N LEU A 243 0.37 5.14 11.30
CA LEU A 243 1.39 6.14 11.02
C LEU A 243 0.75 7.50 10.71
N ASN A 244 0.97 8.49 11.58
CA ASN A 244 0.63 9.88 11.28
C ASN A 244 1.88 10.61 10.76
N LEU A 245 1.84 11.07 9.51
CA LEU A 245 2.94 11.78 8.86
C LEU A 245 3.32 13.08 9.55
N GLU A 246 2.36 13.73 10.23
CA GLU A 246 2.59 15.00 10.92
C GLU A 246 3.34 14.85 12.24
N THR A 247 3.29 13.66 12.84
CA THR A 247 3.97 13.34 14.11
C THR A 247 5.32 12.67 13.88
N LEU A 248 5.70 12.41 12.63
CA LEU A 248 7.00 11.84 12.31
C LEU A 248 8.14 12.79 12.73
N PRO A 249 9.30 12.24 13.15
CA PRO A 249 10.44 13.05 13.57
C PRO A 249 10.91 13.97 12.44
N ARG A 250 11.08 15.26 12.78
CA ARG A 250 11.67 16.28 11.92
C ARG A 250 12.88 16.89 12.59
N VAL A 251 13.89 17.27 11.81
CA VAL A 251 15.17 17.77 12.33
C VAL A 251 15.01 18.99 13.24
N ASP A 252 14.11 19.92 12.92
CA ASP A 252 13.80 21.11 13.73
C ASP A 252 13.23 20.73 15.11
N ARG A 253 12.30 19.77 15.14
CA ARG A 253 11.71 19.26 16.39
C ARG A 253 12.74 18.51 17.22
N LEU A 254 13.53 17.63 16.60
CA LEU A 254 14.57 16.89 17.29
C LEU A 254 15.63 17.80 17.92
N MET A 255 16.02 18.87 17.23
CA MET A 255 16.93 19.87 17.79
C MET A 255 16.32 20.59 19.02
N SER A 256 15.01 20.88 19.00
CA SER A 256 14.30 21.46 20.15
C SER A 256 14.20 20.48 21.32
N GLU A 257 13.90 19.20 21.06
CA GLU A 257 13.85 18.14 22.06
C GLU A 257 15.22 17.95 22.72
N LEU A 258 16.30 17.84 21.93
CA LEU A 258 17.66 17.70 22.44
C LEU A 258 18.11 18.90 23.28
N SER A 259 17.75 20.12 22.87
CA SER A 259 18.09 21.34 23.62
C SER A 259 17.44 21.34 25.02
N LYS A 260 16.21 20.83 25.14
CA LYS A 260 15.51 20.66 26.42
C LYS A 260 16.19 19.60 27.29
N VAL A 261 16.51 18.45 26.71
CA VAL A 261 17.19 17.34 27.41
C VAL A 261 18.52 17.80 28.00
N ARG A 262 19.33 18.55 27.24
CA ARG A 262 20.62 19.07 27.72
C ARG A 262 20.46 20.05 28.87
N HIS A 263 19.44 20.91 28.82
CA HIS A 263 19.16 21.85 29.92
C HIS A 263 18.74 21.11 31.21
N ASP A 264 18.03 19.99 31.10
CA ASP A 264 17.62 19.18 32.24
C ASP A 264 18.77 18.32 32.80
N GLU A 265 19.67 17.82 31.93
CA GLU A 265 20.85 17.04 32.34
C GLU A 265 21.93 17.88 33.04
N GLU A 266 22.08 19.17 32.69
CA GLU A 266 22.94 20.09 33.44
C GLU A 266 22.51 20.22 34.92
N GLN A 267 21.25 19.92 35.25
CA GLN A 267 20.73 19.89 36.62
C GLN A 267 20.92 18.52 37.33
N THR A 268 21.20 17.45 36.59
CA THR A 268 21.33 16.08 37.13
C THR A 268 22.63 15.41 36.66
N LYS A 269 23.72 15.64 37.41
CA LYS A 269 25.02 14.98 37.17
C LYS A 269 24.93 13.47 37.37
N ASN A 270 24.89 12.70 36.28
CA ASN A 270 25.55 11.39 36.06
C ASN A 270 24.71 10.43 35.18
N ARG A 271 24.97 10.44 33.87
CA ARG A 271 25.11 9.25 33.02
C ARG A 271 25.45 9.72 31.59
N LYS A 272 26.31 8.98 30.88
CA LYS A 272 26.39 9.07 29.40
C LYS A 272 25.12 8.45 28.82
N VAL A 273 24.00 9.16 28.89
CA VAL A 273 22.78 8.72 28.22
C VAL A 273 22.89 9.06 26.75
N LEU A 274 22.45 8.16 25.88
CA LEU A 274 22.35 8.46 24.46
C LEU A 274 21.20 9.45 24.29
N GLU A 275 21.51 10.74 24.10
CA GLU A 275 20.52 11.84 24.12
C GLU A 275 19.31 11.59 23.21
N TYR A 276 19.51 10.92 22.06
CA TYR A 276 18.43 10.59 21.13
C TYR A 276 17.33 9.72 21.77
N LYS A 277 17.64 8.96 22.83
CA LYS A 277 16.66 8.13 23.55
C LYS A 277 15.57 8.93 24.25
N HIS A 278 15.81 10.23 24.44
CA HIS A 278 14.84 11.18 25.02
C HIS A 278 14.12 12.01 23.96
N THR A 279 14.20 11.59 22.69
CA THR A 279 13.58 12.28 21.56
C THR A 279 12.51 11.41 20.92
N SER A 280 11.66 12.04 20.10
CA SER A 280 10.68 11.36 19.24
C SER A 280 11.31 10.39 18.23
N LEU A 281 12.64 10.41 18.04
CA LEU A 281 13.36 9.47 17.18
C LEU A 281 13.55 8.08 17.83
N ALA A 282 13.55 7.99 19.17
CA ALA A 282 13.92 6.77 19.89
C ALA A 282 13.14 5.50 19.46
N PRO A 283 11.80 5.51 19.31
CA PRO A 283 11.06 4.31 18.94
C PRO A 283 11.41 3.76 17.55
N PHE A 284 11.89 4.63 16.66
CA PHE A 284 12.29 4.26 15.31
C PHE A 284 13.73 3.70 15.28
N VAL A 285 14.59 4.13 16.20
CA VAL A 285 15.91 3.52 16.42
C VAL A 285 15.74 2.12 17.02
N GLU A 286 14.86 1.95 18.00
CA GLU A 286 14.54 0.63 18.57
C GLU A 286 14.02 -0.35 17.50
N THR A 287 13.18 0.16 16.58
CA THR A 287 12.70 -0.61 15.42
C THR A 287 13.86 -1.08 14.54
N PHE A 288 14.86 -0.22 14.32
CA PHE A 288 16.05 -0.57 13.54
C PHE A 288 16.97 -1.55 14.27
N GLU A 289 17.20 -1.35 15.57
CA GLU A 289 18.01 -2.24 16.41
C GLU A 289 17.41 -3.65 16.46
N ALA A 290 16.08 -3.76 16.56
CA ALA A 290 15.38 -5.05 16.49
C ALA A 290 15.58 -5.74 15.15
N PHE A 291 15.49 -5.00 14.03
CA PHE A 291 15.78 -5.52 12.70
C PHE A 291 17.22 -6.01 12.56
N VAL A 292 18.20 -5.20 12.96
CA VAL A 292 19.63 -5.55 12.88
C VAL A 292 19.92 -6.78 13.74
N SER A 293 19.37 -6.84 14.95
CA SER A 293 19.51 -8.00 15.84
C SER A 293 18.94 -9.27 15.21
N GLY A 294 17.77 -9.17 14.56
CA GLY A 294 17.17 -10.27 13.81
C GLY A 294 18.07 -10.78 12.68
N VAL A 295 18.70 -9.88 11.92
CA VAL A 295 19.64 -10.24 10.84
C VAL A 295 20.90 -10.92 11.39
N LEU A 296 21.48 -10.38 12.46
CA LEU A 296 22.73 -10.91 13.05
C LEU A 296 22.52 -12.28 13.70
N ASN A 297 21.41 -12.50 14.41
CA ASN A 297 21.13 -13.77 15.07
C ASN A 297 20.96 -14.94 14.11
N LYS A 298 20.49 -14.69 12.88
CA LYS A 298 20.39 -15.73 11.83
C LYS A 298 21.73 -15.99 11.14
N ALA A 299 22.62 -15.00 11.07
CA ALA A 299 23.94 -15.15 10.44
C ALA A 299 24.92 -16.03 11.26
N VAL A 300 24.61 -16.32 12.52
CA VAL A 300 25.41 -17.14 13.44
C VAL A 300 25.00 -18.63 13.43
N LYS A 301 23.90 -18.98 12.75
CA LYS A 301 23.48 -20.37 12.50
C LYS A 301 23.84 -20.80 11.09
#